data_AF-A0A7X7JJL2-F1
#
_entry.id   AF-A0A7X7JJL2-F1
#
_cell.length_a   1.000
_cell.length_b   1.000
_cell.length_c   1.000
_cell.angle_alpha   90.00
_cell.angle_beta   90.00
_cell.angle_gamma   90.00
#
_symmetry.space_group_name_H-M   'P 1'
#
loop_
_entity.id
_entity.type
_entity.pdbx_description
1 polymer ?
#
loop_
_entity_poly.entity_id
_entity_poly.type
_entity_poly.pdbx_seq_one_letter_code
_entity_poly.pdbx_strand_id
1 'polypeptide(L)'
;MHGSRRVPAVLIVGACCVVLAGILWALFAHELHTDGRSPSRVLPPFEAEGYYRAQTWFIAPALLGLWGVLSLVAHRLTGGAGRGTLVGLAGWLGVVYGLALLLAFVGPEWLVYRRDGIEGLRAAVRVTAPALAALTWLGATLVLWRVRGASPSRATTAAFAALLVQAALGAPFLR
;
A
#
# COMPACT_ATOMS: atom_id res chain seq x y z
N MET A 1 -29.82 -21.30 -12.60
CA MET A 1 -28.53 -21.27 -13.33
C MET A 1 -27.49 -20.54 -12.47
N HIS A 2 -26.58 -21.27 -11.83
CA HIS A 2 -25.52 -20.68 -11.00
C HIS A 2 -24.46 -20.04 -11.91
N GLY A 3 -24.54 -18.71 -12.05
CA GLY A 3 -23.56 -17.93 -12.80
C GLY A 3 -22.21 -17.97 -12.11
N SER A 4 -21.20 -18.52 -12.80
CA SER A 4 -19.80 -18.32 -12.44
C SER A 4 -19.49 -16.82 -12.55
N ARG A 5 -19.54 -16.11 -11.42
CA ARG A 5 -19.07 -14.72 -11.32
C ARG A 5 -17.56 -14.73 -11.53
N ARG A 6 -17.12 -14.62 -12.79
CA ARG A 6 -15.70 -14.49 -13.10
C ARG A 6 -15.15 -13.27 -12.37
N VAL A 7 -14.11 -13.49 -11.56
CA VAL A 7 -13.36 -12.41 -10.93
C VAL A 7 -12.75 -11.55 -12.05
N PRO A 8 -12.91 -10.21 -12.02
CA PRO A 8 -12.30 -9.35 -13.03
C PRO A 8 -10.78 -9.53 -13.05
N ALA A 9 -10.17 -9.70 -14.22
CA ALA A 9 -8.72 -9.88 -14.36
C ALA A 9 -7.93 -8.76 -13.68
N VAL A 10 -8.43 -7.52 -13.71
CA VAL A 10 -7.81 -6.37 -13.05
C VAL A 10 -7.74 -6.51 -11.53
N LEU A 11 -8.69 -7.20 -10.89
CA LEU A 11 -8.62 -7.48 -9.46
C LEU A 11 -7.45 -8.41 -9.14
N ILE A 12 -7.28 -9.45 -9.95
CA ILE A 12 -6.17 -10.41 -9.81
C ILE A 12 -4.85 -9.69 -9.99
N VAL A 13 -4.70 -8.90 -11.07
CA VAL A 13 -3.49 -8.12 -11.33
C VAL A 13 -3.20 -7.14 -10.18
N GLY A 14 -4.21 -6.39 -9.72
CA GLY A 14 -4.06 -5.48 -8.59
C GLY A 14 -3.63 -6.18 -7.31
N ALA A 15 -4.25 -7.31 -6.98
CA ALA A 15 -3.86 -8.14 -5.84
C ALA A 15 -2.42 -8.66 -5.98
N CYS A 16 -2.03 -9.13 -7.17
CA CYS A 16 -0.66 -9.56 -7.44
C CYS A 16 0.36 -8.44 -7.21
N CYS A 17 0.08 -7.20 -7.65
CA CYS A 17 0.97 -6.06 -7.38
C CYS A 17 1.16 -5.82 -5.87
N VAL A 18 0.07 -5.87 -5.09
CA VAL A 18 0.13 -5.68 -3.62
C VAL A 18 0.86 -6.85 -2.94
N VAL A 19 0.59 -8.09 -3.37
CA VAL A 19 1.27 -9.28 -2.84
C VAL A 19 2.76 -9.25 -3.15
N LEU A 20 3.16 -8.91 -4.39
CA LEU A 20 4.56 -8.78 -4.76
C LEU A 20 5.27 -7.71 -3.92
N ALA A 21 4.62 -6.56 -3.67
CA ALA A 21 5.13 -5.54 -2.77
C ALA A 21 5.31 -6.08 -1.34
N GLY A 22 4.33 -6.84 -0.84
CA GLY A 22 4.40 -7.47 0.48
C GLY A 22 5.48 -8.53 0.59
N ILE A 23 5.68 -9.37 -0.42
CA ILE A 23 6.78 -10.35 -0.47
C ILE A 23 8.12 -9.62 -0.45
N LEU A 24 8.28 -8.57 -1.27
CA LEU A 24 9.50 -7.79 -1.32
C LEU A 24 9.81 -7.15 0.04
N TRP A 25 8.80 -6.60 0.71
CA TRP A 25 8.94 -6.04 2.06
C TRP A 25 9.25 -7.13 3.08
N ALA A 26 8.61 -8.29 3.02
CA ALA A 26 8.91 -9.40 3.92
C ALA A 26 10.38 -9.85 3.80
N LEU A 27 10.91 -9.94 2.57
CA LEU A 27 12.33 -10.26 2.33
C LEU A 27 13.25 -9.16 2.89
N PHE A 28 12.92 -7.89 2.65
CA PHE A 28 13.70 -6.78 3.18
C PHE A 28 13.69 -6.75 4.72
N ALA A 29 12.54 -6.95 5.35
CA ALA A 29 12.41 -7.05 6.80
C ALA A 29 13.19 -8.25 7.35
N HIS A 30 13.18 -9.39 6.64
CA HIS A 30 13.99 -10.54 7.02
C HIS A 30 15.49 -10.22 7.03
N GLU A 31 15.99 -9.53 5.99
CA GLU A 31 17.38 -9.10 5.89
C GLU A 31 17.76 -8.13 7.03
N LEU A 32 16.91 -7.14 7.32
CA LEU A 32 17.10 -6.23 8.46
C LEU A 32 17.17 -6.98 9.80
N HIS A 33 16.34 -8.02 9.98
CA HIS A 33 16.37 -8.85 11.17
C HIS A 33 17.66 -9.67 11.28
N THR A 34 18.10 -10.32 10.20
CA THR A 34 19.35 -11.12 10.21
C THR A 34 20.58 -10.26 10.45
N ASP A 35 20.55 -8.99 10.06
CA ASP A 35 21.60 -8.01 10.33
C ASP A 35 21.54 -7.41 11.74
N GLY A 36 20.67 -7.94 12.61
CA GLY A 36 20.51 -7.49 13.99
C GLY A 36 19.95 -6.07 14.11
N ARG A 37 19.25 -5.56 13.08
CA ARG A 37 18.64 -4.23 13.11
C ARG A 37 17.32 -4.27 13.85
N SER A 38 16.98 -3.13 14.43
CA SER A 38 15.66 -2.91 15.04
C SER A 38 15.16 -1.52 14.66
N PRO A 39 13.84 -1.36 14.47
CA PRO A 39 13.25 -0.06 14.22
C PRO A 39 13.50 0.88 15.41
N SER A 40 13.70 2.17 15.11
CA SER A 40 13.89 3.18 16.16
C SER A 40 12.61 3.48 16.96
N ARG A 41 11.45 3.18 16.40
CA ARG A 41 10.13 3.39 16.99
C ARG A 41 9.22 2.27 16.50
N VAL A 42 8.37 1.78 17.39
CA VAL A 42 7.25 0.91 17.05
C VAL A 42 6.08 1.36 17.89
N LEU A 43 4.86 1.14 17.41
CA LEU A 43 3.67 1.35 18.19
C LEU A 43 3.22 0.04 18.85
N PRO A 44 2.57 0.09 20.02
CA PRO A 44 1.95 -1.08 20.63
C PRO A 44 1.01 -1.80 19.64
N PRO A 45 0.95 -3.15 19.64
CA PRO A 45 1.47 -4.06 20.66
C PRO A 45 2.87 -4.63 20.38
N PHE A 46 3.60 -4.13 19.37
CA PHE A 46 4.88 -4.70 18.98
C PHE A 46 6.04 -4.15 19.81
N GLU A 47 6.98 -5.02 20.15
CA GLU A 47 8.27 -4.64 20.70
C GLU A 47 9.26 -4.38 19.54
N ALA A 48 10.18 -3.43 19.73
CA ALA A 48 11.22 -3.13 18.73
C ALA A 48 12.08 -4.36 18.45
N GLU A 49 12.36 -5.13 19.50
CA GLU A 49 13.05 -6.39 19.40
C GLU A 49 12.16 -7.43 18.72
N GLY A 50 12.59 -7.91 17.55
CA GLY A 50 11.83 -8.88 16.76
C GLY A 50 10.74 -8.31 15.86
N TYR A 51 10.52 -6.99 15.80
CA TYR A 51 9.50 -6.40 14.91
C TYR A 51 9.71 -6.75 13.43
N TYR A 52 10.95 -6.63 12.93
CA TYR A 52 11.26 -7.00 11.54
C TYR A 52 11.02 -8.49 11.26
N ARG A 53 11.27 -9.36 12.25
CA ARG A 53 10.92 -10.78 12.17
C ARG A 53 9.41 -10.99 12.12
N ALA A 54 8.64 -10.23 12.90
CA ALA A 54 7.19 -10.30 12.85
C ALA A 54 6.66 -9.83 11.48
N GLN A 55 7.21 -8.73 10.95
CA GLN A 55 6.84 -8.19 9.64
C GLN A 55 6.99 -9.21 8.51
N THR A 56 7.95 -10.15 8.57
CA THR A 56 8.10 -11.19 7.54
C THR A 56 6.84 -12.04 7.35
N TRP A 57 5.99 -12.15 8.39
CA TRP A 57 4.78 -12.96 8.36
C TRP A 57 3.52 -12.14 8.08
N PHE A 58 3.41 -10.94 8.66
CA PHE A 58 2.14 -10.20 8.61
C PHE A 58 2.10 -9.10 7.55
N ILE A 59 3.23 -8.68 6.97
CA ILE A 59 3.27 -7.50 6.10
C ILE A 59 2.39 -7.66 4.85
N ALA A 60 2.46 -8.81 4.16
CA ALA A 60 1.65 -9.04 2.96
C ALA A 60 0.14 -9.07 3.28
N PRO A 61 -0.34 -9.83 4.29
CA PRO A 61 -1.72 -9.72 4.78
C PRO A 61 -2.13 -8.29 5.17
N ALA A 62 -1.26 -7.56 5.87
CA ALA A 62 -1.54 -6.18 6.29
C ALA A 62 -1.72 -5.24 5.09
N LEU A 63 -0.85 -5.31 4.08
CA LEU A 63 -0.96 -4.51 2.87
C LEU A 63 -2.24 -4.83 2.07
N LEU A 64 -2.65 -6.10 2.01
CA LEU A 64 -3.93 -6.50 1.41
C LEU A 64 -5.12 -5.91 2.17
N GLY A 65 -5.09 -5.95 3.51
CA GLY A 65 -6.11 -5.33 4.35
C GLY A 65 -6.20 -3.81 4.14
N LEU A 66 -5.06 -3.14 4.12
CA LEU A 66 -4.95 -1.70 3.88
C LEU A 66 -5.43 -1.29 2.48
N TRP A 67 -5.09 -2.08 1.46
CA TRP A 67 -5.63 -1.91 0.11
C TRP A 67 -7.16 -2.07 0.08
N GLY A 68 -7.70 -3.04 0.82
CA GLY A 68 -9.13 -3.24 0.99
C GLY A 68 -9.81 -2.02 1.63
N VAL A 69 -9.22 -1.48 2.70
CA VAL A 69 -9.69 -0.24 3.37
C VAL A 69 -9.69 0.92 2.39
N LEU A 70 -8.56 1.18 1.71
CA LEU A 70 -8.42 2.24 0.73
C LEU A 70 -9.53 2.13 -0.33
N SER A 71 -9.73 0.93 -0.88
CA SER A 71 -10.72 0.67 -1.93
C SER A 71 -12.15 0.88 -1.45
N LEU A 72 -12.48 0.41 -0.24
CA LEU A 72 -13.79 0.54 0.35
C LEU A 72 -14.11 2.01 0.65
N VAL A 73 -13.22 2.73 1.33
CA VAL A 73 -13.44 4.13 1.71
C VAL A 73 -13.56 5.00 0.46
N ALA A 74 -12.65 4.85 -0.51
CA ALA A 74 -12.70 5.60 -1.76
C ALA A 74 -14.00 5.33 -2.54
N HIS A 75 -14.46 4.07 -2.57
CA HIS A 75 -15.72 3.70 -3.20
C HIS A 75 -16.94 4.36 -2.53
N ARG A 76 -16.97 4.37 -1.19
CA ARG A 76 -18.08 4.94 -0.43
C ARG A 76 -18.13 6.46 -0.57
N LEU A 77 -16.98 7.14 -0.48
CA LEU A 77 -16.89 8.60 -0.56
C LEU A 77 -17.14 9.16 -1.96
N THR A 78 -16.91 8.35 -3.01
CA THR A 78 -17.27 8.77 -4.37
C THR A 78 -18.74 8.58 -4.71
N GLY A 79 -19.53 7.93 -3.83
CA GLY A 79 -20.99 7.93 -3.80
C GLY A 79 -21.65 7.76 -5.17
N GLY A 80 -21.87 6.51 -5.61
CA GLY A 80 -22.69 6.22 -6.79
C GLY A 80 -22.21 6.81 -8.13
N ALA A 81 -21.02 7.43 -8.22
CA ALA A 81 -20.50 7.95 -9.49
C ALA A 81 -20.55 6.85 -10.56
N GLY A 82 -21.26 7.14 -11.66
CA GLY A 82 -22.10 6.19 -12.41
C GLY A 82 -21.41 5.09 -13.21
N ARG A 83 -20.13 4.77 -12.98
CA ARG A 83 -19.40 3.72 -13.70
C ARG A 83 -18.53 2.88 -12.77
N GLY A 84 -18.53 1.57 -12.95
CA GLY A 84 -17.63 0.63 -12.25
C GLY A 84 -18.20 0.00 -10.97
N THR A 85 -17.71 -1.18 -10.64
CA THR A 85 -18.03 -1.90 -9.39
C THR A 85 -16.94 -1.66 -8.35
N LEU A 86 -17.22 -1.92 -7.06
CA LEU A 86 -16.17 -1.95 -6.03
C LEU A 86 -15.01 -2.86 -6.45
N VAL A 87 -15.32 -4.01 -7.05
CA VAL A 87 -14.32 -5.00 -7.48
C VAL A 87 -13.41 -4.45 -8.58
N GLY A 88 -13.98 -3.82 -9.60
CA GLY A 88 -13.18 -3.21 -10.68
C GLY A 88 -12.33 -2.04 -10.19
N LEU A 89 -12.89 -1.22 -9.29
CA LEU A 89 -12.16 -0.12 -8.65
C LEU A 89 -10.99 -0.63 -7.79
N ALA A 90 -11.25 -1.65 -6.96
CA ALA A 90 -10.24 -2.25 -6.10
C ALA A 90 -9.06 -2.76 -6.93
N GLY A 91 -9.30 -3.43 -8.06
CA GLY A 91 -8.22 -3.89 -8.94
C GLY A 91 -7.28 -2.77 -9.40
N TRP A 92 -7.82 -1.67 -9.93
CA TRP A 92 -7.00 -0.53 -10.35
C TRP A 92 -6.28 0.16 -9.19
N LEU A 93 -6.94 0.31 -8.04
CA LEU A 93 -6.30 0.84 -6.84
C LEU A 93 -5.18 -0.09 -6.32
N GLY A 94 -5.32 -1.40 -6.49
CA GLY A 94 -4.30 -2.38 -6.14
C GLY A 94 -3.06 -2.27 -7.03
N VAL A 95 -3.25 -2.04 -8.33
CA VAL A 95 -2.14 -1.76 -9.26
C VAL A 95 -1.40 -0.49 -8.84
N VAL A 96 -2.13 0.62 -8.62
CA VAL A 96 -1.53 1.90 -8.21
C VAL A 96 -0.77 1.75 -6.89
N TYR A 97 -1.41 1.20 -5.87
CA TYR A 97 -0.82 1.08 -4.54
C TYR A 97 0.37 0.12 -4.53
N GLY A 98 0.23 -1.06 -5.15
CA GLY A 98 1.30 -2.05 -5.24
C GLY A 98 2.51 -1.53 -6.03
N LEU A 99 2.30 -0.86 -7.16
CA LEU A 99 3.40 -0.26 -7.92
C LEU A 99 4.06 0.90 -7.17
N ALA A 100 3.28 1.75 -6.49
CA ALA A 100 3.86 2.83 -5.67
C ALA A 100 4.73 2.26 -4.54
N LEU A 101 4.29 1.19 -3.88
CA LEU A 101 5.11 0.47 -2.89
C LEU A 101 6.39 -0.07 -3.52
N LEU A 102 6.29 -0.84 -4.61
CA LEU A 102 7.44 -1.48 -5.26
C LEU A 102 8.47 -0.45 -5.75
N LEU A 103 8.02 0.60 -6.42
CA LEU A 103 8.88 1.49 -7.20
C LEU A 103 9.33 2.75 -6.45
N ALA A 104 8.58 3.18 -5.44
CA ALA A 104 8.88 4.41 -4.71
C ALA A 104 9.13 4.20 -3.21
N PHE A 105 8.94 2.97 -2.70
CA PHE A 105 9.13 2.66 -1.30
C PHE A 105 10.09 1.49 -1.10
N VAL A 106 9.59 0.25 -1.05
CA VAL A 106 10.35 -0.91 -0.61
C VAL A 106 11.50 -1.28 -1.55
N GLY A 107 11.31 -1.16 -2.87
CA GLY A 107 12.36 -1.48 -3.84
C GLY A 107 13.57 -0.53 -3.72
N PRO A 108 13.35 0.80 -3.82
CA PRO A 108 14.41 1.78 -3.61
C PRO A 108 15.07 1.69 -2.22
N GLU A 109 14.29 1.52 -1.16
CA GLU A 109 14.82 1.41 0.21
C GLU A 109 15.72 0.20 0.38
N TRP A 110 15.31 -0.96 -0.14
CA TRP A 110 16.13 -2.17 -0.07
C TRP A 110 17.43 -2.02 -0.86
N LEU A 111 17.36 -1.41 -2.05
CA LEU A 111 18.56 -1.13 -2.86
C LEU A 111 19.53 -0.19 -2.15
N VAL A 112 19.02 0.91 -1.56
CA VAL A 112 19.84 1.86 -0.80
C VAL A 112 20.43 1.20 0.44
N TYR A 113 19.64 0.40 1.17
CA TYR A 113 20.14 -0.34 2.33
C TYR A 113 21.32 -1.24 1.96
N ARG A 114 21.22 -2.01 0.87
CA ARG A 114 22.29 -2.90 0.43
C ARG A 114 23.56 -2.17 -0.02
N ARG A 115 23.42 -0.92 -0.48
CA ARG A 115 24.53 -0.12 -0.99
C ARG A 115 25.21 0.71 0.12
N ASP A 116 24.40 1.39 0.92
CA ASP A 116 24.83 2.47 1.83
C ASP A 116 24.47 2.16 3.31
N GLY A 117 23.93 0.97 3.59
CA GLY A 117 23.59 0.51 4.94
C GLY A 117 22.43 1.27 5.59
N ILE A 118 22.40 1.23 6.92
CA ILE A 118 21.28 1.79 7.71
C ILE A 118 21.20 3.32 7.63
N GLU A 119 22.33 4.02 7.50
CA GLU A 119 22.35 5.48 7.39
C GLU A 119 21.80 5.94 6.03
N GLY A 120 22.13 5.22 4.95
CA GLY A 120 21.52 5.42 3.63
C GLY A 120 20.01 5.20 3.68
N LEU A 121 19.56 4.10 4.31
CA LEU A 121 18.14 3.81 4.49
C LEU A 121 17.41 4.94 5.23
N ARG A 122 17.97 5.44 6.35
CA ARG A 122 17.37 6.56 7.11
C ARG A 122 17.22 7.83 6.28
N ALA A 123 18.18 8.11 5.39
CA ALA A 123 18.08 9.23 4.46
C ALA A 123 17.00 8.97 3.40
N ALA A 124 16.96 7.77 2.83
CA ALA A 124 16.00 7.38 1.80
C ALA A 124 14.54 7.46 2.30
N VAL A 125 14.26 6.95 3.51
CA VAL A 125 12.91 6.95 4.12
C VAL A 125 12.27 8.35 4.14
N ARG A 126 13.08 9.40 4.29
CA ARG A 126 12.60 10.80 4.30
C ARG A 126 12.05 11.26 2.95
N VAL A 127 12.40 10.56 1.88
CA VAL A 127 11.99 10.84 0.49
C VAL A 127 10.97 9.81 0.00
N THR A 128 11.23 8.53 0.25
CA THR A 128 10.40 7.41 -0.22
C THR A 128 9.03 7.37 0.46
N ALA A 129 8.94 7.66 1.76
CA ALA A 129 7.64 7.67 2.45
C ALA A 129 6.70 8.79 1.93
N PRO A 130 7.13 10.05 1.78
CA PRO A 130 6.33 11.07 1.10
C PRO A 130 6.02 10.73 -0.36
N ALA A 131 6.97 10.15 -1.10
CA ALA A 131 6.78 9.75 -2.49
C ALA A 131 5.70 8.68 -2.63
N LEU A 132 5.70 7.66 -1.76
CA LEU A 132 4.66 6.63 -1.69
C LEU A 132 3.28 7.26 -1.48
N ALA A 133 3.16 8.16 -0.51
CA ALA A 133 1.91 8.84 -0.21
C ALA A 133 1.41 9.67 -1.40
N ALA A 134 2.30 10.46 -2.02
CA ALA A 134 1.97 11.30 -3.16
C ALA A 134 1.54 10.47 -4.38
N LEU A 135 2.30 9.43 -4.74
CA LEU A 135 1.99 8.58 -5.89
C LEU A 135 0.70 7.78 -5.68
N THR A 136 0.49 7.26 -4.47
CA THR A 136 -0.76 6.56 -4.14
C THR A 136 -1.94 7.51 -4.22
N TRP A 137 -1.83 8.73 -3.69
CA TRP A 137 -2.89 9.74 -3.74
C TRP A 137 -3.21 10.19 -5.17
N LEU A 138 -2.20 10.54 -5.96
CA LEU A 138 -2.37 10.98 -7.35
C LEU A 138 -2.92 9.86 -8.22
N GLY A 139 -2.38 8.65 -8.08
CA GLY A 139 -2.86 7.48 -8.81
C GLY A 139 -4.29 7.11 -8.43
N ALA A 140 -4.63 7.11 -7.14
CA ALA A 140 -6.00 6.86 -6.69
C ALA A 140 -6.96 7.95 -7.19
N THR A 141 -6.55 9.21 -7.19
CA THR A 141 -7.31 10.32 -7.76
C THR A 141 -7.61 10.07 -9.24
N LEU A 142 -6.59 9.71 -10.02
CA LEU A 142 -6.75 9.40 -11.44
C LEU A 142 -7.70 8.22 -11.67
N VAL A 143 -7.58 7.15 -10.88
CA VAL A 143 -8.45 5.98 -10.95
C VAL A 143 -9.90 6.37 -10.64
N LEU A 144 -10.15 7.12 -9.57
CA LEU A 144 -11.50 7.56 -9.21
C LEU A 144 -12.09 8.50 -10.27
N TRP A 145 -11.28 9.37 -10.87
CA TRP A 145 -11.74 10.25 -11.94
C TRP A 145 -12.07 9.47 -13.22
N ARG A 146 -11.17 8.60 -13.69
CA ARG A 146 -11.28 7.93 -15.00
C ARG A 146 -12.09 6.65 -14.99
N VAL A 147 -11.96 5.83 -13.95
CA VAL A 147 -12.61 4.51 -13.84
C VAL A 147 -13.98 4.64 -13.19
N ARG A 148 -14.07 5.41 -12.10
CA ARG A 148 -15.34 5.61 -11.37
C ARG A 148 -16.20 6.74 -11.96
N GLY A 149 -15.59 7.65 -12.72
CA GLY A 149 -16.30 8.80 -13.30
C GLY A 149 -16.68 9.86 -12.27
N ALA A 150 -15.98 9.92 -11.14
CA ALA A 150 -16.18 10.99 -10.16
C ALA A 150 -15.68 12.34 -10.73
N SER A 151 -16.24 13.46 -10.27
CA SER A 151 -15.66 14.77 -10.60
C SER A 151 -14.22 14.88 -10.07
N PRO A 152 -13.33 15.66 -10.71
CA PRO A 152 -11.94 15.80 -10.26
C PRO A 152 -11.82 16.18 -8.78
N SER A 153 -12.62 17.15 -8.32
CA SER A 153 -12.63 17.58 -6.92
C SER A 153 -13.00 16.43 -5.97
N ARG A 154 -14.08 15.69 -6.27
CA ARG A 154 -14.54 14.56 -5.45
C ARG A 154 -13.53 13.40 -5.48
N ALA A 155 -12.91 13.13 -6.63
CA ALA A 155 -11.90 12.11 -6.78
C ALA A 155 -10.69 12.42 -5.89
N THR A 156 -10.18 13.65 -5.94
CA THR A 156 -9.04 14.10 -5.13
C THR A 156 -9.34 14.02 -3.64
N THR A 157 -10.50 14.53 -3.19
CA THR A 157 -10.87 14.50 -1.77
C THR A 157 -11.12 13.08 -1.27
N ALA A 158 -11.78 12.23 -2.06
CA ALA A 158 -12.03 10.84 -1.69
C ALA A 158 -10.75 10.02 -1.62
N ALA A 159 -9.83 10.21 -2.59
CA ALA A 159 -8.51 9.56 -2.57
C ALA A 159 -7.71 9.98 -1.33
N PHE A 160 -7.69 11.28 -1.02
CA PHE A 160 -6.98 11.79 0.15
C PHE A 160 -7.55 11.23 1.46
N ALA A 161 -8.88 11.28 1.63
CA ALA A 161 -9.54 10.75 2.82
C ALA A 161 -9.34 9.23 2.97
N ALA A 162 -9.41 8.48 1.87
CA ALA A 162 -9.15 7.04 1.89
C ALA A 162 -7.70 6.73 2.27
N LEU A 163 -6.73 7.49 1.76
CA LEU A 163 -5.33 7.36 2.14
C LEU A 163 -5.09 7.71 3.61
N LEU A 164 -5.76 8.74 4.15
CA LEU A 164 -5.67 9.09 5.58
C LEU A 164 -6.21 7.97 6.48
N VAL A 165 -7.36 7.39 6.14
CA VAL A 165 -7.92 6.25 6.89
C VAL A 165 -6.99 5.05 6.82
N GLN A 166 -6.47 4.74 5.63
CA GLN A 166 -5.49 3.68 5.43
C GLN A 166 -4.23 3.93 6.28
N ALA A 167 -3.68 5.14 6.27
CA ALA A 167 -2.49 5.50 7.02
C ALA A 167 -2.73 5.42 8.54
N ALA A 168 -3.89 5.88 9.02
CA ALA A 168 -4.26 5.81 10.43
C ALA A 168 -4.36 4.35 10.92
N LEU A 169 -4.95 3.45 10.11
CA LEU A 169 -5.03 2.03 10.44
C LEU A 169 -3.71 1.29 10.26
N GLY A 170 -2.87 1.71 9.31
CA GLY A 170 -1.57 1.09 9.04
C GLY A 170 -0.47 1.52 10.00
N ALA A 171 -0.56 2.72 10.58
CA ALA A 171 0.48 3.28 11.44
C ALA A 171 0.92 2.34 12.58
N PRO A 172 0.03 1.62 13.29
CA PRO A 172 0.44 0.69 14.34
C PRO A 172 1.29 -0.50 13.86
N PHE A 173 1.17 -0.87 12.58
CA PHE A 173 1.77 -2.09 12.02
C PHE A 173 2.98 -1.83 11.12
N LEU A 174 3.15 -0.58 10.67
CA LEU A 174 4.10 -0.20 9.61
C LEU A 174 5.08 0.91 10.03
N ARG A 175 4.92 1.50 11.22
CA ARG A 175 5.89 2.45 11.77
C ARG A 175 6.98 1.77 12.56
#